data_AF-A0A2V5YJU4-F1
#
_entry.id   AF-A0A2V5YJU4-F1
#
_cell.length_a   1.000
_cell.length_b   1.000
_cell.length_c   1.000
_cell.angle_alpha   90.00
_cell.angle_beta   90.00
_cell.angle_gamma   90.00
#
_symmetry.space_group_name_H-M   'P 1'
#
loop_
_entity.id
_entity.type
_entity.pdbx_description
1 polymer ?
#
loop_
_entity_poly.entity_id
_entity_poly.type
_entity_poly.pdbx_seq_one_letter_code
_entity_poly.pdbx_strand_id
1 'polypeptide(L)'
;MWARKSTDNGATWLADMAFSDVVSPLPGQPDPGIVDCYAGDYDYASAVVADHITAWDDGRIPVSGQSQQNTFFDKEPAGTAGIPCGDLVSFQARCKHVTGGDKLQAKVTLTDTSHSGEQVTITVDGNPHAVTINGNKASLSINNEPLGQHTVELTDPAGCFAPVRTNCQ
;
A
#
# COMPACT_ATOMS: atom_id res chain seq x y z
N MET A 1 15.31 13.51 1.00
CA MET A 1 15.01 12.17 1.54
C MET A 1 14.30 11.32 0.49
N TRP A 2 14.82 10.10 0.27
CA TRP A 2 14.16 9.04 -0.50
C TRP A 2 13.84 7.89 0.44
N ALA A 3 12.74 7.19 0.19
CA ALA A 3 12.33 6.05 0.99
C ALA A 3 11.65 4.98 0.14
N ARG A 4 11.68 3.75 0.65
CA ARG A 4 10.89 2.63 0.14
C ARG A 4 9.78 2.30 1.11
N LYS A 5 8.61 1.97 0.57
CA LYS A 5 7.43 1.56 1.35
C LYS A 5 7.20 0.06 1.17
N SER A 6 6.91 -0.63 2.26
CA SER A 6 6.31 -1.95 2.25
C SER A 6 4.83 -1.82 2.63
N THR A 7 3.99 -2.59 1.95
CA THR A 7 2.54 -2.72 2.24
C THR A 7 2.19 -4.09 2.81
N ASP A 8 3.19 -4.92 3.08
CA ASP A 8 3.07 -6.32 3.50
C ASP A 8 4.02 -6.66 4.66
N ASN A 9 4.16 -5.72 5.59
CA ASN A 9 4.97 -5.86 6.81
C ASN A 9 6.43 -6.26 6.55
N GLY A 10 7.03 -5.70 5.50
CA GLY A 10 8.44 -5.85 5.14
C GLY A 10 8.76 -7.03 4.22
N ALA A 11 7.77 -7.82 3.78
CA ALA A 11 8.01 -8.97 2.90
C ALA A 11 8.43 -8.55 1.48
N THR A 12 7.80 -7.51 0.94
CA THR A 12 8.18 -6.85 -0.32
C THR A 12 8.23 -5.34 -0.15
N TRP A 13 8.91 -4.69 -1.10
CA TRP A 13 9.19 -3.26 -1.04
C TRP A 13 8.97 -2.64 -2.41
N LEU A 14 8.18 -1.58 -2.45
CA LEU A 14 7.97 -0.77 -3.64
C LEU A 14 9.29 -0.16 -4.14
N ALA A 15 9.22 0.47 -5.31
CA ALA A 15 10.32 1.25 -5.84
C ALA A 15 10.69 2.40 -4.89
N ASP A 16 11.95 2.84 -4.96
CA ASP A 16 12.40 4.01 -4.22
C ASP A 16 11.66 5.27 -4.71
N MET A 17 11.19 6.09 -3.78
CA MET A 17 10.43 7.30 -4.10
C MET A 17 10.89 8.48 -3.26
N ALA A 18 10.75 9.69 -3.82
CA ALA A 18 10.95 10.91 -3.06
C ALA A 18 9.92 10.96 -1.92
N PHE A 19 10.42 11.00 -0.69
CA PHE A 19 9.60 11.14 0.52
C PHE A 19 9.62 12.58 1.01
N SER A 20 10.75 13.28 0.83
CA SER A 20 10.83 14.72 1.05
C SER A 20 10.24 15.48 -0.13
N ASP A 21 9.52 16.56 0.19
CA ASP A 21 9.00 17.56 -0.74
C ASP A 21 10.07 18.29 -1.57
N VAL A 22 11.31 18.32 -1.07
CA VAL A 22 12.46 18.94 -1.74
C VAL A 22 13.68 18.02 -1.77
N VAL A 23 14.55 18.24 -2.75
CA VAL A 23 15.92 17.71 -2.76
C VAL A 23 16.78 18.59 -1.86
N SER A 24 17.48 17.97 -0.91
CA SER A 24 18.32 18.65 0.07
C SER A 24 19.79 18.20 -0.04
N PRO A 25 20.75 19.08 0.27
CA PRO A 25 22.15 18.68 0.42
C PRO A 25 22.35 17.90 1.72
N LEU A 26 23.47 17.16 1.80
CA LEU A 26 23.95 16.64 3.07
C LEU A 26 24.26 17.83 4.01
N PRO A 27 23.85 17.79 5.29
CA PRO A 27 24.22 18.79 6.26
C PRO A 27 25.73 18.79 6.45
N GLY A 28 26.30 19.97 6.69
CA GLY A 28 27.69 20.09 7.11
C GLY A 28 27.84 19.75 8.59
N GLN A 29 29.02 19.24 8.98
CA GLN A 29 29.41 19.08 10.38
C GLN A 29 30.50 20.10 10.74
N PRO A 30 30.15 21.36 11.05
CA PRO A 30 31.13 22.37 11.42
C PRO A 30 31.68 22.18 12.85
N ASP A 31 31.07 21.31 13.67
CA ASP A 31 31.53 21.01 15.02
C ASP A 31 32.62 19.91 14.98
N PRO A 32 33.89 20.23 15.29
CA PRO A 32 34.99 19.27 15.24
C PRO A 32 34.92 18.20 16.34
N GLY A 33 34.00 18.32 17.31
CA GLY A 33 33.72 17.30 18.33
C GLY A 33 32.75 16.22 17.87
N ILE A 34 32.09 16.39 16.72
CA ILE A 34 31.11 15.46 16.16
C ILE A 34 31.71 14.80 14.90
N VAL A 35 31.46 13.50 14.71
CA VAL A 35 31.97 12.77 13.55
C VAL A 35 31.10 13.08 12.32
N ASP A 36 31.75 13.45 11.21
CA ASP A 36 31.10 13.81 9.94
C ASP A 36 30.05 12.80 9.44
N CYS A 37 30.23 11.51 9.75
CA CYS A 37 29.33 10.44 9.31
C CYS A 37 28.12 10.19 10.22
N TYR A 38 27.93 10.96 11.30
CA TYR A 38 26.78 10.81 12.22
C TYR A 38 25.52 11.56 11.75
N ALA A 39 25.60 12.29 10.64
CA ALA A 39 24.40 12.82 10.00
C ALA A 39 23.44 11.67 9.64
N GLY A 40 22.24 11.70 10.21
CA GLY A 40 21.22 10.67 10.03
C GLY A 40 21.19 9.56 11.09
N ASP A 41 22.10 9.55 12.09
CA ASP A 41 22.08 8.55 13.18
C ASP A 41 20.78 8.59 14.02
N TYR A 42 20.07 9.71 13.95
CA TYR A 42 18.80 9.94 14.64
C TYR A 42 17.59 9.92 13.71
N ASP A 43 17.78 9.49 12.45
CA ASP A 43 16.67 9.27 11.53
C ASP A 43 15.80 8.16 12.10
N TYR A 44 14.51 8.45 12.24
CA TYR A 44 13.59 7.54 12.90
C TYR A 44 12.30 7.43 12.10
N ALA A 45 11.91 6.19 11.82
CA ALA A 45 10.64 5.88 11.18
C ALA A 45 9.72 5.15 12.17
N SER A 46 8.44 5.50 12.16
CA SER A 46 7.41 4.87 12.99
C SER A 46 6.16 4.62 12.15
N ALA A 47 5.62 3.41 12.25
CA ALA A 47 4.33 3.07 11.68
C ALA A 47 3.25 3.16 12.77
N VAL A 48 2.28 4.04 12.58
CA VAL A 48 1.04 4.09 13.37
C VAL A 48 -0.14 3.70 12.48
N VAL A 49 -1.29 3.41 13.09
CA VAL A 49 -2.44 2.81 12.39
C VAL A 49 -2.83 3.53 11.08
N ALA A 50 -2.77 4.86 11.07
CA ALA A 50 -3.21 5.66 9.93
C ALA A 50 -2.06 6.25 9.08
N ASP A 51 -0.82 6.24 9.58
CA ASP A 51 0.29 6.99 9.01
C ASP A 51 1.63 6.26 9.21
N HIS A 52 2.49 6.30 8.21
CA HIS A 52 3.92 6.04 8.34
C HIS A 52 4.65 7.37 8.45
N ILE A 53 5.29 7.62 9.57
CA ILE A 53 5.95 8.89 9.89
C ILE A 53 7.45 8.65 9.88
N THR A 54 8.19 9.50 9.19
CA THR A 54 9.66 9.46 9.19
C THR A 54 10.19 10.83 9.53
N ALA A 55 11.09 10.89 10.51
CA ALA A 55 11.93 12.03 10.78
C ALA A 55 13.33 11.76 10.23
N TRP A 56 13.95 12.78 9.63
CA TRP A 56 15.32 12.70 9.15
C TRP A 56 16.05 14.02 9.34
N ASP A 57 17.37 13.96 9.37
CA ASP A 57 18.23 15.14 9.38
C ASP A 57 18.66 15.53 7.95
N ASP A 58 18.54 16.82 7.59
CA ASP A 58 19.16 17.32 6.36
C ASP A 58 19.60 18.80 6.39
N GLY A 59 20.38 19.18 5.36
CA GLY A 59 21.04 20.48 5.25
C GLY A 59 20.27 21.56 4.50
N ARG A 60 18.95 21.43 4.29
CA ARG A 60 18.21 22.35 3.38
C ARG A 60 18.15 23.81 3.86
N ILE A 61 18.29 24.05 5.17
CA ILE A 61 18.25 25.40 5.76
C ILE A 61 19.68 25.82 6.15
N PRO A 62 20.31 26.75 5.39
CA PRO A 62 21.60 27.27 5.76
C PRO A 62 21.49 28.30 6.89
N VAL A 63 22.39 28.21 7.87
CA VAL A 63 22.58 29.23 8.92
C VAL A 63 23.98 29.78 8.76
N SER A 64 24.10 31.10 8.60
CA SER A 64 25.37 31.78 8.34
C SER A 64 26.16 31.20 7.15
N GLY A 65 25.44 30.75 6.11
CA GLY A 65 26.02 30.17 4.90
C GLY A 65 26.48 28.71 5.02
N GLN A 66 26.23 28.06 6.16
CA GLN A 66 26.54 26.65 6.40
C GLN A 66 25.25 25.83 6.51
N SER A 67 25.15 24.74 5.76
CA SER A 67 24.04 23.77 5.86
C SER A 67 24.07 23.10 7.24
N GLN A 68 23.11 23.41 8.11
CA GLN A 68 23.05 22.84 9.46
C GLN A 68 22.28 21.51 9.47
N GLN A 69 22.57 20.67 10.46
CA GLN A 69 21.75 19.51 10.82
C GLN A 69 20.40 19.97 11.37
N ASN A 70 19.38 20.02 10.52
CA ASN A 70 18.03 20.29 10.95
C ASN A 70 17.16 19.05 10.77
N THR A 71 16.36 18.76 11.79
CA THR A 71 15.40 17.67 11.75
C THR A 71 14.14 18.10 10.99
N PHE A 72 13.77 17.30 10.00
CA PHE A 72 12.51 17.39 9.28
C PHE A 72 11.71 16.12 9.53
N PHE A 73 10.40 16.21 9.28
CA PHE A 73 9.55 15.03 9.28
C PHE A 73 8.51 15.17 8.19
N ASP A 74 8.06 14.03 7.71
CA ASP A 74 6.91 13.92 6.83
C ASP A 74 6.16 12.65 7.18
N LYS A 75 4.95 12.53 6.65
CA LYS A 75 4.11 11.37 6.82
C LYS A 75 3.49 10.95 5.50
N GLU A 76 3.47 9.66 5.31
CA GLU A 76 2.70 9.02 4.26
C GLU A 76 1.52 8.31 4.91
N PRO A 77 0.29 8.45 4.39
CA PRO A 77 -0.83 7.65 4.86
C PRO A 77 -0.43 6.16 4.85
N ALA A 78 -0.62 5.51 6.00
CA ALA A 78 -0.63 4.06 6.01
C ALA A 78 -1.79 3.68 5.08
N GLY A 79 -1.48 2.98 4.00
CA GLY A 79 -2.54 2.19 3.37
C GLY A 79 -3.11 1.32 4.48
N THR A 80 -4.42 1.02 4.45
CA THR A 80 -5.05 0.06 5.38
C THR A 80 -4.05 -1.05 5.68
N ALA A 81 -3.62 -1.16 6.94
CA ALA A 81 -2.59 -2.11 7.35
C ALA A 81 -2.92 -3.43 6.68
N GLY A 82 -2.09 -3.84 5.71
CA GLY A 82 -2.50 -4.80 4.70
C GLY A 82 -3.09 -6.04 5.37
N ILE A 83 -4.29 -6.43 4.95
CA ILE A 83 -4.98 -7.59 5.53
C ILE A 83 -4.05 -8.80 5.35
N PRO A 84 -3.60 -9.47 6.43
CA PRO A 84 -2.68 -10.58 6.31
C PRO A 84 -3.30 -11.71 5.48
N CYS A 85 -2.50 -12.40 4.65
CA CYS A 85 -3.00 -13.57 3.91
C CYS A 85 -3.56 -14.68 4.82
N GLY A 86 -3.05 -14.78 6.05
CA GLY A 86 -3.57 -15.71 7.07
C GLY A 86 -5.01 -15.42 7.51
N ASP A 87 -5.47 -14.18 7.36
CA ASP A 87 -6.83 -13.77 7.69
C ASP A 87 -7.79 -13.95 6.50
N LEU A 88 -7.28 -14.30 5.33
CA LEU A 88 -8.09 -14.62 4.16
C LEU A 88 -8.30 -16.13 4.02
N VAL A 89 -9.57 -16.54 4.06
CA VAL A 89 -9.96 -17.95 3.96
C VAL A 89 -10.10 -18.40 2.51
N SER A 90 -10.68 -17.56 1.65
CA SER A 90 -10.88 -17.90 0.24
C SER A 90 -11.09 -16.69 -0.65
N PHE A 91 -10.68 -16.85 -1.90
CA PHE A 91 -11.01 -15.96 -3.01
C PHE A 91 -11.67 -16.74 -4.13
N GLN A 92 -12.83 -16.28 -4.59
CA GLN A 92 -13.63 -16.94 -5.61
C GLN A 92 -14.17 -15.90 -6.59
N ALA A 93 -14.09 -16.21 -7.89
CA ALA A 93 -14.74 -15.42 -8.93
C ALA A 93 -15.53 -16.33 -9.88
N ARG A 94 -16.63 -15.79 -10.42
CA ARG A 94 -17.46 -16.46 -11.43
C ARG A 94 -18.25 -15.45 -12.25
N CYS A 95 -18.54 -15.78 -13.49
CA CYS A 95 -19.60 -15.17 -14.29
C CYS A 95 -20.91 -15.93 -14.05
N LYS A 96 -22.00 -15.21 -13.90
CA LYS A 96 -23.36 -15.76 -13.78
C LYS A 96 -24.21 -15.17 -14.88
N HIS A 97 -24.74 -16.03 -15.74
CA HIS A 97 -25.75 -15.66 -16.72
C HIS A 97 -27.06 -15.26 -16.03
N VAL A 98 -27.52 -14.04 -16.29
CA VAL A 98 -28.82 -13.55 -15.80
C VAL A 98 -29.60 -12.92 -16.95
N THR A 99 -30.92 -12.97 -16.85
CA THR A 99 -31.82 -12.33 -17.82
C THR A 99 -31.54 -10.82 -17.82
N GLY A 100 -30.87 -10.33 -18.87
CA GLY A 100 -30.46 -8.92 -18.99
C GLY A 100 -28.95 -8.70 -19.21
N GLY A 101 -28.13 -9.75 -19.16
CA GLY A 101 -26.69 -9.69 -19.42
C GLY A 101 -25.90 -10.46 -18.35
N ASP A 102 -24.66 -10.81 -18.67
CA ASP A 102 -23.82 -11.58 -17.75
C ASP A 102 -23.33 -10.75 -16.56
N LYS A 103 -23.21 -11.40 -15.41
CA LYS A 103 -22.81 -10.78 -14.16
C LYS A 103 -21.54 -11.41 -13.62
N LEU A 104 -20.44 -10.66 -13.62
CA LEU A 104 -19.20 -11.07 -12.98
C LEU A 104 -19.29 -10.82 -11.47
N GLN A 105 -19.03 -11.85 -10.68
CA GLN A 105 -19.02 -11.78 -9.22
C GLN A 105 -17.67 -12.26 -8.69
N ALA A 106 -17.08 -11.51 -7.78
CA ALA A 106 -15.92 -11.95 -7.01
C ALA A 106 -16.19 -11.79 -5.52
N LYS A 107 -15.65 -12.69 -4.72
CA LYS A 107 -15.85 -12.73 -3.28
C LYS A 107 -14.57 -13.12 -2.56
N VAL A 108 -14.18 -12.31 -1.59
CA VAL A 108 -13.15 -12.64 -0.60
C VAL A 108 -13.87 -12.98 0.71
N THR A 109 -13.45 -14.06 1.37
CA THR A 109 -13.95 -14.44 2.69
C THR A 109 -12.80 -14.39 3.69
N LEU A 110 -13.04 -13.76 4.84
CA LEU A 110 -12.08 -13.61 5.92
C LEU A 110 -12.41 -14.56 7.08
N THR A 111 -11.42 -14.77 7.96
CA THR A 111 -11.51 -15.62 9.15
C THR A 111 -12.57 -15.11 10.14
N ASP A 112 -12.61 -13.79 10.36
CA ASP A 112 -13.55 -13.12 11.26
C ASP A 112 -13.96 -11.72 10.75
N THR A 113 -14.49 -10.87 11.64
CA THR A 113 -15.00 -9.54 11.31
C THR A 113 -14.06 -8.40 11.71
N SER A 114 -12.82 -8.69 12.11
CA SER A 114 -11.84 -7.69 12.58
C SER A 114 -11.56 -6.60 11.54
N HIS A 115 -11.53 -6.99 10.26
CA HIS A 115 -11.31 -6.10 9.12
C HIS A 115 -12.60 -5.53 8.50
N SER A 116 -13.75 -5.62 9.19
CA SER A 116 -14.99 -5.04 8.68
C SER A 116 -14.85 -3.51 8.56
N GLY A 117 -15.18 -2.97 7.38
CA GLY A 117 -15.00 -1.55 7.05
C GLY A 117 -13.70 -1.24 6.33
N GLU A 118 -12.70 -2.14 6.35
CA GLU A 118 -11.51 -2.04 5.51
C GLU A 118 -11.84 -2.39 4.06
N GLN A 119 -10.88 -2.18 3.15
CA GLN A 119 -11.03 -2.41 1.73
C GLN A 119 -10.00 -3.41 1.22
N VAL A 120 -10.41 -4.22 0.26
CA VAL A 120 -9.52 -5.04 -0.58
C VAL A 120 -9.59 -4.54 -2.01
N THR A 121 -8.51 -4.72 -2.77
CA THR A 121 -8.49 -4.41 -4.20
C THR A 121 -8.58 -5.68 -5.02
N ILE A 122 -9.64 -5.77 -5.83
CA ILE A 122 -9.85 -6.85 -6.79
C ILE A 122 -9.70 -6.26 -8.19
N THR A 123 -8.84 -6.82 -9.04
CA THR A 123 -8.75 -6.42 -10.45
C THR A 123 -9.56 -7.35 -11.33
N VAL A 124 -10.15 -6.80 -12.38
CA VAL A 124 -10.78 -7.54 -13.49
C VAL A 124 -10.09 -7.10 -14.78
N ASP A 125 -9.35 -8.02 -15.40
CA ASP A 125 -8.49 -7.76 -16.57
C ASP A 125 -7.54 -6.57 -16.37
N GLY A 126 -7.01 -6.44 -15.15
CA GLY A 126 -6.11 -5.37 -14.75
C GLY A 126 -6.80 -4.07 -14.31
N ASN A 127 -8.13 -3.94 -14.46
CA ASN A 127 -8.86 -2.77 -13.97
C ASN A 127 -9.15 -2.92 -12.47
N PRO A 128 -8.65 -2.01 -11.61
CA PRO A 128 -8.79 -2.13 -10.15
C PRO A 128 -10.17 -1.72 -9.65
N HIS A 129 -10.69 -2.50 -8.71
CA HIS A 129 -11.90 -2.20 -7.95
C HIS A 129 -11.62 -2.29 -6.46
N ALA A 130 -11.82 -1.19 -5.75
CA ALA A 130 -11.77 -1.15 -4.30
C ALA A 130 -13.10 -1.66 -3.73
N VAL A 131 -13.05 -2.68 -2.86
CA VAL A 131 -14.22 -3.38 -2.34
C VAL A 131 -14.20 -3.37 -0.82
N THR A 132 -15.21 -2.77 -0.21
CA THR A 132 -15.36 -2.74 1.24
C THR A 132 -15.73 -4.11 1.79
N ILE A 133 -15.06 -4.49 2.88
CA ILE A 133 -15.40 -5.67 3.67
C ILE A 133 -16.61 -5.35 4.55
N ASN A 134 -17.66 -6.15 4.41
CA ASN A 134 -18.88 -6.09 5.21
C ASN A 134 -18.94 -7.33 6.11
N GLY A 135 -18.61 -7.17 7.39
CA GLY A 135 -18.42 -8.29 8.31
C GLY A 135 -17.15 -9.05 7.95
N ASN A 136 -17.29 -10.30 7.49
CA ASN A 136 -16.15 -11.16 7.10
C ASN A 136 -16.05 -11.38 5.58
N LYS A 137 -16.67 -10.52 4.77
CA LYS A 137 -16.73 -10.70 3.31
C LYS A 137 -16.56 -9.40 2.56
N ALA A 138 -15.75 -9.42 1.51
CA ALA A 138 -15.77 -8.43 0.44
C ALA A 138 -16.46 -9.06 -0.79
N SER A 139 -17.37 -8.34 -1.44
CA SER A 139 -18.11 -8.86 -2.59
C SER A 139 -18.19 -7.83 -3.72
N LEU A 140 -17.54 -8.16 -4.84
CA LEU A 140 -17.62 -7.41 -6.10
C LEU A 140 -18.70 -8.01 -6.99
N SER A 141 -19.40 -7.14 -7.70
CA SER A 141 -20.50 -7.50 -8.59
C SER A 141 -20.55 -6.50 -9.74
N ILE A 142 -20.12 -6.92 -10.92
CA ILE A 142 -20.17 -6.11 -12.15
C ILE A 142 -21.28 -6.69 -13.03
N ASN A 143 -22.19 -5.82 -13.49
CA ASN A 143 -23.26 -6.23 -14.39
C ASN A 143 -22.87 -5.90 -15.82
N ASN A 144 -23.32 -6.72 -16.78
CA ASN A 144 -23.06 -6.56 -18.20
C ASN A 144 -21.56 -6.54 -18.53
N GLU A 145 -20.81 -7.43 -17.86
CA GLU A 145 -19.41 -7.64 -18.20
C GLU A 145 -19.31 -8.13 -19.66
N PRO A 146 -18.29 -7.71 -20.43
CA PRO A 146 -18.09 -8.18 -21.80
C PRO A 146 -18.12 -9.71 -21.90
N LEU A 147 -18.51 -10.24 -23.06
CA LEU A 147 -18.46 -11.68 -23.27
C LEU A 147 -17.02 -12.14 -23.43
N GLY A 148 -16.74 -13.36 -22.95
CA GLY A 148 -15.44 -13.99 -23.07
C GLY A 148 -14.75 -14.22 -21.73
N GLN A 149 -13.44 -14.48 -21.82
CA GLN A 149 -12.63 -14.87 -20.69
C GLN A 149 -12.11 -13.64 -19.95
N HIS A 150 -12.32 -13.64 -18.63
CA HIS A 150 -11.83 -12.62 -17.72
C HIS A 150 -10.84 -13.23 -16.74
N THR A 151 -9.81 -12.45 -16.38
CA THR A 151 -8.88 -12.75 -15.30
C THR A 151 -9.20 -11.86 -14.11
N VAL A 152 -9.51 -12.48 -12.97
CA VAL A 152 -9.89 -11.80 -11.74
C VAL A 152 -8.83 -12.09 -10.68
N GLU A 153 -8.25 -11.05 -10.09
CA GLU A 153 -7.13 -11.17 -9.15
C GLU A 153 -7.38 -10.34 -7.90
N LEU A 154 -6.97 -10.87 -6.74
CA LEU A 154 -6.88 -10.09 -5.51
C LEU A 154 -5.48 -9.47 -5.43
N THR A 155 -5.38 -8.17 -5.67
CA THR A 155 -4.10 -7.44 -5.71
C THR A 155 -3.81 -6.67 -4.44
N ASP A 156 -4.79 -6.51 -3.56
CA ASP A 156 -4.58 -5.98 -2.22
C ASP A 156 -5.52 -6.68 -1.22
N PRO A 157 -4.99 -7.53 -0.33
CA PRO A 157 -3.58 -7.89 -0.20
C PRO A 157 -3.10 -8.77 -1.37
N ALA A 158 -1.91 -8.48 -1.90
CA ALA A 158 -1.33 -9.21 -3.02
C ALA A 158 -0.80 -10.60 -2.62
N GLY A 159 -0.79 -11.54 -3.57
CA GLY A 159 -0.10 -12.82 -3.41
C GLY A 159 -0.77 -13.85 -2.50
N CYS A 160 -1.93 -13.54 -1.91
CA CYS A 160 -2.65 -14.48 -1.05
C CYS A 160 -3.36 -15.60 -1.82
N PHE A 161 -3.75 -15.36 -3.08
CA PHE A 161 -4.40 -16.34 -3.94
C PHE A 161 -3.91 -16.22 -5.38
N ALA A 162 -3.97 -17.34 -6.12
CA ALA A 162 -3.75 -17.31 -7.56
C ALA A 162 -4.90 -16.59 -8.29
N PRO A 163 -4.65 -15.94 -9.44
CA PRO A 163 -5.70 -15.35 -10.26
C PRO A 163 -6.75 -16.38 -10.70
N VAL A 164 -8.02 -15.98 -10.69
CA VAL A 164 -9.16 -16.80 -11.11
C VAL A 164 -9.54 -16.44 -12.53
N ARG A 165 -9.61 -17.44 -13.42
CA ARG A 165 -10.13 -17.28 -14.77
C ARG A 165 -11.61 -17.66 -14.81
N THR A 166 -12.46 -16.77 -15.32
CA THR A 166 -13.90 -17.01 -15.51
C THR A 166 -14.30 -16.65 -16.93
N ASN A 167 -15.43 -17.19 -17.41
CA ASN A 167 -15.94 -16.92 -18.75
C ASN A 167 -17.40 -16.46 -18.68
N CYS A 168 -17.69 -15.28 -19.25
CA CYS A 168 -19.04 -14.73 -19.37
C CYS A 168 -19.61 -15.12 -20.76
N GLN A 169 -20.86 -15.57 -20.84
CA GLN A 169 -21.51 -16.20 -22.02
C GLN A 169 -22.90 -15.64 -22.35
#